data_AF-A0AAD1VNV0-F1
#
_entry.id   AF-A0AAD1VNV0-F1
#
_cell.length_a   1.000
_cell.length_b   1.000
_cell.length_c   1.000
_cell.angle_alpha   90.00
_cell.angle_beta   90.00
_cell.angle_gamma   90.00
#
_symmetry.space_group_name_H-M   'P 1'
#
loop_
_entity.id
_entity.type
_entity.pdbx_description
1 polymer ?
#
loop_
_entity_poly.entity_id
_entity_poly.type
_entity_poly.pdbx_seq_one_letter_code
_entity_poly.pdbx_strand_id
1 'polypeptide(L)'
;MATSKAQQAPDCFRQGKRDRLRPDLDGGGSRSPAQVLEAGSDTDMLQASTEDLSISESKLAAMLQGLRSSRKADLQTAVEDIRKEVHDIGARIGALEECTDELCLANNEGLFQALAPDLGQGDLRIDRAHHVPKPKNPEQDIPRAIIIRLDYYSSEEAVLTAQRKTEVMPDNKITLYADLAPTMARRQDFVNITICLRYNKIPYRWGFPT
;
A
#
# COMPACT_ATOMS: atom_id res chain seq x y z
N MET A 1 6.76 -11.13 -19.94
CA MET A 1 6.08 -10.59 -21.14
C MET A 1 4.97 -9.65 -20.67
N ALA A 2 4.98 -8.39 -21.13
CA ALA A 2 3.87 -7.41 -21.16
C ALA A 2 3.23 -6.97 -19.81
N THR A 3 2.99 -5.70 -19.47
CA THR A 3 3.07 -4.41 -20.17
C THR A 3 3.09 -3.27 -19.13
N SER A 4 3.93 -2.27 -19.41
CA SER A 4 3.97 -0.93 -18.82
C SER A 4 2.70 -0.14 -19.17
N LYS A 5 2.17 0.66 -18.23
CA LYS A 5 1.23 1.76 -18.50
C LYS A 5 1.72 3.03 -17.82
N ALA A 6 2.42 3.85 -18.59
CA ALA A 6 2.72 5.23 -18.27
C ALA A 6 1.46 6.09 -18.43
N GLN A 7 1.13 6.86 -17.40
CA GLN A 7 0.11 7.90 -17.45
C GLN A 7 0.71 9.16 -18.07
N GLN A 8 0.25 9.47 -19.28
CA GLN A 8 0.61 10.66 -20.04
C GLN A 8 -0.49 11.71 -19.81
N ALA A 9 -0.12 12.87 -19.27
CA ALA A 9 -1.02 14.01 -19.08
C ALA A 9 -1.29 14.71 -20.44
N PRO A 10 -2.48 15.28 -20.66
CA PRO A 10 -2.81 15.95 -21.91
C PRO A 10 -2.27 17.39 -21.98
N ASP A 11 -1.49 17.64 -23.03
CA ASP A 11 -1.12 18.98 -23.50
C ASP A 11 -2.35 19.74 -24.01
N CYS A 12 -2.83 20.70 -23.24
CA CYS A 12 -3.85 21.66 -23.64
C CYS A 12 -3.25 23.07 -23.69
N PHE A 13 -2.59 23.43 -24.79
CA PHE A 13 -2.35 24.84 -25.11
C PHE A 13 -2.75 25.16 -26.55
N ARG A 14 -3.89 25.85 -26.65
CA ARG A 14 -4.47 26.40 -27.88
C ARG A 14 -3.51 27.39 -28.53
N GLN A 15 -3.11 27.11 -29.77
CA GLN A 15 -2.53 28.10 -30.67
C GLN A 15 -3.62 29.09 -31.13
N GLY A 16 -3.59 30.32 -30.61
CA GLY A 16 -4.38 31.43 -31.13
C GLY A 16 -3.76 31.95 -32.43
N LYS A 17 -4.50 31.81 -33.54
CA LYS A 17 -4.25 32.53 -34.80
C LYS A 17 -4.25 34.04 -34.51
N ARG A 18 -3.11 34.70 -34.70
CA ARG A 18 -3.05 36.17 -34.80
C ARG A 18 -3.17 36.54 -36.28
N ASP A 19 -4.35 36.96 -36.67
CA ASP A 19 -4.59 37.62 -37.95
C ASP A 19 -3.80 38.93 -37.96
N ARG A 20 -2.83 39.02 -38.87
CA ARG A 20 -2.06 40.24 -39.13
C ARG A 20 -2.92 41.17 -39.99
N LEU A 21 -3.62 42.09 -39.36
CA LEU A 21 -4.10 43.29 -40.03
C LEU A 21 -2.89 44.21 -40.26
N ARG A 22 -2.52 44.39 -41.54
CA ARG A 22 -1.61 45.45 -41.96
C ARG A 22 -2.34 46.78 -41.83
N PRO A 23 -1.78 47.81 -41.16
CA PRO A 23 -2.27 49.15 -41.31
C PRO A 23 -1.70 49.75 -42.60
N ASP A 24 -2.59 50.29 -43.42
CA ASP A 24 -2.26 51.12 -44.57
C ASP A 24 -1.54 52.39 -44.09
N LEU A 25 -0.30 52.57 -44.53
CA LEU A 25 0.49 53.77 -44.31
C LEU A 25 0.34 54.69 -45.52
N ASP A 26 -0.74 55.48 -45.53
CA ASP A 26 -0.87 56.66 -46.39
C ASP A 26 -1.29 57.85 -45.55
N GLY A 27 -0.37 58.80 -45.36
CA GLY A 27 -0.61 59.98 -44.54
C GLY A 27 0.64 60.82 -44.29
N GLY A 28 1.30 61.27 -45.35
CA GLY A 28 2.35 62.29 -45.29
C GLY A 28 1.79 63.65 -44.89
N GLY A 29 1.49 63.83 -43.59
CA GLY A 29 1.19 65.11 -42.99
C GLY A 29 2.48 65.79 -42.51
N SER A 30 2.84 66.91 -43.12
CA SER A 30 3.93 67.79 -42.68
C SER A 30 3.67 68.29 -41.26
N ARG A 31 4.27 67.62 -40.26
CA ARG A 31 4.24 68.04 -38.86
C ARG A 31 5.14 69.26 -38.66
N SER A 32 4.62 70.24 -37.94
CA SER A 32 5.36 71.45 -37.57
C SER A 32 6.45 71.12 -36.54
N PRO A 33 7.59 71.86 -36.54
CA PRO A 33 8.74 71.56 -35.67
C PRO A 33 8.44 71.55 -34.16
N ALA A 34 7.38 72.24 -33.73
CA ALA A 34 6.96 72.29 -32.33
C ALA A 34 6.38 70.97 -31.81
N GLN A 35 5.75 70.16 -32.67
CA GLN A 35 5.16 68.86 -32.29
C GLN A 35 6.18 67.72 -32.16
N VAL A 36 7.41 67.93 -32.66
CA VAL A 36 8.48 66.92 -32.59
C VAL A 36 9.20 66.95 -31.25
N LEU A 37 9.24 68.10 -30.58
CA LEU A 37 9.86 68.28 -29.26
C LEU A 37 9.00 67.73 -28.11
N GLU A 38 7.68 67.85 -28.19
CA GLU A 38 6.76 67.34 -27.16
C GLU A 38 6.69 65.81 -27.16
N ALA A 39 6.74 65.20 -28.36
CA ALA A 39 6.78 63.75 -28.52
C ALA A 39 8.05 63.08 -27.94
N GLY A 40 9.16 63.80 -27.87
CA GLY A 40 10.41 63.29 -27.26
C GLY A 40 10.31 63.16 -25.74
N SER A 41 9.62 64.09 -25.07
CA SER A 41 9.43 64.06 -23.62
C SER A 41 8.53 62.89 -23.18
N ASP A 42 7.48 62.60 -23.95
CA ASP A 42 6.58 61.48 -23.67
C ASP A 42 7.25 60.12 -23.92
N THR A 43 8.12 60.02 -24.92
CA THR A 43 8.87 58.78 -25.18
C THR A 43 9.86 58.48 -24.06
N ASP A 44 10.51 59.49 -23.50
CA ASP A 44 11.46 59.31 -22.40
C ASP A 44 10.75 58.88 -21.10
N MET A 45 9.57 59.44 -20.82
CA MET A 45 8.74 59.01 -19.69
C MET A 45 8.21 57.58 -19.82
N LEU A 46 7.78 57.18 -21.02
CA LEU A 46 7.36 55.81 -21.29
C LEU A 46 8.52 54.83 -21.15
N GLN A 47 9.70 55.22 -21.63
CA GLN A 47 10.89 54.39 -21.50
C GLN A 47 11.28 54.17 -20.03
N ALA A 48 11.31 55.23 -19.22
CA ALA A 48 11.56 55.12 -17.78
C ALA A 48 10.54 54.21 -17.08
N SER A 49 9.25 54.33 -17.43
CA SER A 49 8.19 53.48 -16.88
C SER A 49 8.35 52.01 -17.28
N THR A 50 8.78 51.73 -18.52
CA THR A 50 9.06 50.36 -18.97
C THR A 50 10.27 49.75 -18.28
N GLU A 51 11.30 50.54 -18.01
CA GLU A 51 12.48 50.10 -17.28
C GLU A 51 12.12 49.76 -15.82
N ASP A 52 11.34 50.62 -15.15
CA ASP A 52 10.85 50.37 -13.80
C ASP A 52 9.96 49.11 -13.71
N LEU A 53 9.08 48.90 -14.70
CA LEU A 53 8.26 47.69 -14.78
C LEU A 53 9.13 46.45 -14.99
N SER A 54 10.14 46.50 -15.86
CA SER A 54 11.10 45.40 -16.07
C SER A 54 11.87 45.05 -14.79
N ILE A 55 12.29 46.06 -14.03
CA ILE A 55 12.95 45.86 -12.73
C ILE A 55 11.98 45.20 -11.75
N SER A 56 10.73 45.65 -11.68
CA SER A 56 9.71 45.08 -10.80
C SER A 56 9.38 43.62 -11.15
N GLU A 57 9.30 43.29 -12.44
CA GLU A 57 9.04 41.94 -12.94
C GLU A 57 10.18 40.99 -12.58
N SER A 58 11.43 41.42 -12.79
CA SER A 58 12.61 40.63 -12.41
C SER A 58 12.66 40.35 -10.89
N LYS A 59 12.28 41.34 -10.07
CA LYS A 59 12.21 41.19 -8.61
C LYS A 59 11.11 40.21 -8.18
N LEU A 60 9.92 40.30 -8.78
CA LEU A 60 8.82 39.36 -8.52
C LEU A 60 9.18 37.94 -8.95
N ALA A 61 9.83 37.79 -10.11
CA ALA A 61 10.31 36.50 -10.59
C ALA A 61 11.35 35.89 -9.62
N ALA A 62 12.30 36.68 -9.13
CA ALA A 62 13.28 36.25 -8.15
C ALA A 62 12.63 35.82 -6.82
N MET A 63 11.64 36.57 -6.32
CA MET A 63 10.90 36.19 -5.11
C MET A 63 10.11 34.90 -5.30
N LEU A 64 9.42 34.74 -6.44
CA LEU A 64 8.69 33.51 -6.76
C LEU A 64 9.61 32.31 -6.87
N GLN A 65 10.80 32.49 -7.46
CA GLN A 65 11.81 31.45 -7.53
C GLN A 65 12.34 31.08 -6.15
N GLY A 66 12.59 32.08 -5.29
CA GLY A 66 12.98 31.86 -3.90
C GLY A 66 11.94 31.06 -3.11
N LEU A 67 10.67 31.46 -3.18
CA LEU A 67 9.57 30.75 -2.52
C LEU A 67 9.41 29.31 -3.03
N ARG A 68 9.54 29.09 -4.34
CA ARG A 68 9.49 27.75 -4.94
C ARG A 68 10.62 26.87 -4.44
N SER A 69 11.84 27.40 -4.38
CA SER A 69 13.00 26.66 -3.87
C SER A 69 12.86 26.34 -2.39
N SER A 70 12.43 27.31 -1.57
CA SER A 70 12.19 27.09 -0.13
C SER A 70 11.14 26.01 0.09
N ARG A 71 9.96 26.13 -0.55
CA ARG A 71 8.89 25.14 -0.40
C ARG A 71 9.30 23.76 -0.89
N LYS A 72 10.10 23.69 -1.95
CA LYS A 72 10.63 22.41 -2.45
C LYS A 72 11.56 21.76 -1.43
N ALA A 73 12.44 22.53 -0.79
CA ALA A 73 13.31 22.03 0.26
C ALA A 73 12.50 21.53 1.47
N ASP A 74 11.52 22.31 1.94
CA ASP A 74 10.68 21.92 3.08
C ASP A 74 9.91 20.62 2.81
N LEU A 75 9.35 20.48 1.60
CA LEU A 75 8.66 19.26 1.18
C LEU A 75 9.61 18.07 1.08
N GLN A 76 10.84 18.27 0.62
CA GLN A 76 11.84 17.20 0.54
C GLN A 76 12.23 16.70 1.93
N THR A 77 12.44 17.61 2.88
CA THR A 77 12.72 17.24 4.28
C THR A 77 11.56 16.45 4.88
N ALA A 78 10.32 16.95 4.74
CA ALA A 78 9.14 16.26 5.29
C ALA A 78 8.93 14.86 4.68
N VAL A 79 9.21 14.69 3.38
CA VAL A 79 9.13 13.37 2.73
C VAL A 79 10.17 12.42 3.30
N GLU A 80 11.39 12.90 3.57
CA GLU A 80 12.45 12.06 4.12
C GLU A 80 12.18 11.67 5.57
N ASP A 81 11.66 12.59 6.38
CA ASP A 81 11.22 12.31 7.74
C ASP A 81 10.12 11.23 7.77
N ILE A 82 9.10 11.37 6.91
CA ILE A 82 8.03 10.36 6.79
C ILE A 82 8.59 9.00 6.34
N ARG A 83 9.52 8.97 5.38
CA ARG A 83 10.14 7.71 4.94
C ARG A 83 10.89 7.02 6.06
N LYS A 84 11.63 7.79 6.86
CA LYS A 84 12.36 7.28 8.01
C LYS A 84 11.40 6.72 9.06
N GLU A 85 10.34 7.45 9.41
CA GLU A 85 9.32 6.98 10.35
C GLU A 85 8.66 5.67 9.87
N VAL A 86 8.31 5.59 8.59
CA VAL A 86 7.73 4.36 8.00
C VAL A 86 8.72 3.21 8.08
N HIS A 87 10.00 3.45 7.80
CA HIS A 87 11.05 2.42 7.91
C HIS A 87 11.22 1.94 9.36
N ASP A 88 11.30 2.86 10.31
CA ASP A 88 11.47 2.56 11.74
C ASP A 88 10.25 1.81 12.31
N ILE A 89 9.03 2.18 11.90
CA ILE A 89 7.81 1.44 12.25
C ILE A 89 7.86 0.03 11.66
N GLY A 90 8.27 -0.11 10.40
CA GLY A 90 8.43 -1.41 9.75
C GLY A 90 9.42 -2.32 10.49
N ALA A 91 10.58 -1.78 10.87
CA ALA A 91 11.59 -2.50 11.64
C ALA A 91 11.06 -2.92 13.03
N ARG A 92 10.34 -2.03 13.71
CA ARG A 92 9.71 -2.33 15.01
C ARG A 92 8.64 -3.41 14.91
N ILE A 93 7.81 -3.38 13.86
CA ILE A 93 6.82 -4.43 13.60
C ILE A 93 7.51 -5.77 13.35
N GLY A 94 8.56 -5.79 12.53
CA GLY A 94 9.34 -7.02 12.29
C GLY A 94 9.91 -7.62 13.58
N ALA A 95 10.52 -6.81 14.44
CA ALA A 95 11.04 -7.28 15.73
C ALA A 95 9.94 -7.78 16.69
N LEU A 96 8.75 -7.18 16.64
CA LEU A 96 7.58 -7.63 17.40
C LEU A 96 7.04 -8.96 16.87
N GLU A 97 7.01 -9.15 15.55
CA GLU A 97 6.61 -10.39 14.91
C GLU A 97 7.58 -11.54 15.26
N GLU A 98 8.89 -11.31 15.18
CA GLU A 98 9.92 -12.28 15.58
C GLU A 98 9.75 -12.71 17.05
N CYS A 99 9.50 -11.76 17.96
CA CYS A 99 9.27 -12.07 19.37
C CYS A 99 7.97 -12.88 19.61
N THR A 100 6.91 -12.61 18.84
CA THR A 100 5.68 -13.41 18.93
C THR A 100 5.84 -14.80 18.35
N ASP A 101 6.62 -14.95 17.29
CA ASP A 101 6.87 -16.24 16.64
C ASP A 101 7.69 -17.13 17.58
N GLU A 102 8.75 -16.61 18.22
CA GLU A 102 9.55 -17.34 19.22
C GLU A 102 8.72 -17.81 20.43
N LEU A 103 7.85 -16.95 20.96
CA LEU A 103 6.95 -17.30 22.07
C LEU A 103 5.87 -18.30 21.66
N CYS A 104 5.39 -18.24 20.42
CA CYS A 104 4.46 -19.22 19.88
C CYS A 104 5.17 -20.57 19.71
N LEU A 105 6.36 -20.61 19.14
CA LEU A 105 7.12 -21.83 18.89
C LEU A 105 7.41 -22.58 20.19
N ALA A 106 7.97 -21.89 21.19
CA ALA A 106 8.35 -22.50 22.47
C ALA A 106 7.16 -23.11 23.24
N ASN A 107 5.97 -22.48 23.17
CA ASN A 107 4.77 -22.99 23.84
C ASN A 107 4.06 -24.10 23.04
N ASN A 108 4.24 -24.15 21.72
CA ASN A 108 3.51 -25.07 20.86
C ASN A 108 4.19 -26.45 20.74
N GLU A 109 5.52 -26.55 20.84
CA GLU A 109 6.22 -27.84 20.77
C GLU A 109 5.79 -28.80 21.90
N GLY A 110 5.70 -28.29 23.13
CA GLY A 110 5.20 -29.06 24.27
C GLY A 110 3.76 -29.53 24.10
N LEU A 111 2.91 -28.70 23.48
CA LEU A 111 1.51 -29.03 23.18
C LEU A 111 1.41 -30.19 22.19
N PHE A 112 2.18 -30.14 21.10
CA PHE A 112 2.15 -31.16 20.06
C PHE A 112 2.77 -32.47 20.53
N GLN A 113 3.84 -32.42 21.33
CA GLN A 113 4.42 -33.62 21.94
C GLN A 113 3.45 -34.27 22.93
N ALA A 114 2.68 -33.48 23.69
CA ALA A 114 1.63 -34.00 24.57
C ALA A 114 0.46 -34.64 23.81
N LEU A 115 0.10 -34.07 22.64
CA LEU A 115 -0.94 -34.61 21.76
C LEU A 115 -0.53 -35.91 21.08
N ALA A 116 0.69 -35.95 20.56
CA ALA A 116 1.20 -37.04 19.74
C ALA A 116 2.58 -37.47 20.27
N PRO A 117 2.63 -38.19 21.42
CA PRO A 117 3.89 -38.60 22.04
C PRO A 117 4.69 -39.58 21.17
N ASP A 118 4.04 -40.24 20.22
CA ASP A 118 4.65 -41.17 19.27
C ASP A 118 5.50 -40.45 18.20
N LEU A 119 5.34 -39.13 18.03
CA LEU A 119 6.21 -38.33 17.17
C LEU A 119 7.57 -38.15 17.86
N GLY A 120 8.64 -38.51 17.17
CA GLY A 120 9.99 -38.25 17.67
C GLY A 120 10.25 -36.74 17.75
N GLN A 121 11.08 -36.31 18.72
CA GLN A 121 11.44 -34.89 18.89
C GLN A 121 12.06 -34.25 17.62
N GLY A 122 12.60 -35.05 16.69
CA GLY A 122 13.12 -34.56 15.41
C GLY A 122 12.08 -34.43 14.29
N ASP A 123 10.91 -35.05 14.44
CA ASP A 123 9.87 -35.09 13.41
C ASP A 123 8.88 -33.92 13.52
N LEU A 124 8.83 -33.28 14.70
CA LEU A 124 8.01 -32.12 14.97
C LEU A 124 8.83 -30.83 14.76
N ARG A 125 9.03 -30.46 13.50
CA ARG A 125 9.66 -29.19 13.14
C ARG A 125 8.62 -28.19 12.65
N ILE A 126 8.54 -27.05 13.33
CA ILE A 126 7.64 -25.95 12.96
C ILE A 126 8.41 -24.99 12.05
N ASP A 127 7.90 -24.76 10.83
CA ASP A 127 8.45 -23.81 9.84
C ASP A 127 8.11 -22.37 10.25
N ARG A 128 6.84 -22.15 10.58
CA ARG A 128 6.28 -20.84 10.92
C ARG A 128 5.08 -20.99 11.84
N ALA A 129 4.94 -20.08 12.80
CA ALA A 129 3.78 -19.98 13.67
C ALA A 129 3.47 -18.51 13.93
N HIS A 130 2.28 -18.04 13.57
CA HIS A 130 1.90 -16.63 13.75
C HIS A 130 0.40 -16.49 14.03
N HIS A 131 0.01 -15.36 14.63
CA HIS A 131 -1.41 -15.04 14.84
C HIS A 131 -2.09 -14.60 13.54
N VAL A 132 -3.36 -14.98 13.37
CA VAL A 132 -4.21 -14.48 12.29
C VAL A 132 -4.36 -12.95 12.39
N PRO A 133 -4.30 -12.21 11.26
CA PRO A 133 -4.52 -10.77 11.24
C PRO A 133 -5.85 -10.36 11.91
N LYS A 134 -5.83 -9.29 12.70
CA LYS A 134 -7.01 -8.81 13.42
C LYS A 134 -8.01 -8.19 12.42
N PRO A 135 -9.30 -8.56 12.45
CA PRO A 135 -10.31 -7.85 11.68
C PRO A 135 -10.44 -6.40 12.17
N LYS A 136 -10.90 -5.49 11.30
CA LYS A 136 -10.98 -4.05 11.62
C LYS A 136 -11.86 -3.74 12.83
N ASN A 137 -12.90 -4.53 13.07
CA ASN A 137 -13.82 -4.41 14.22
C ASN A 137 -13.83 -5.73 15.00
N PRO A 138 -12.83 -5.98 15.87
CA PRO A 138 -12.79 -7.17 16.67
C PRO A 138 -13.73 -7.03 17.87
N GLU A 139 -14.47 -8.10 18.20
CA GLU A 139 -15.05 -8.25 19.53
C GLU A 139 -13.91 -8.28 20.55
N GLN A 140 -14.01 -7.48 21.61
CA GLN A 140 -13.00 -7.45 22.68
C GLN A 140 -13.04 -8.81 23.41
N ASP A 141 -11.87 -9.29 23.85
CA ASP A 141 -11.66 -10.57 24.58
C ASP A 141 -11.66 -11.90 23.80
N ILE A 142 -11.83 -11.92 22.47
CA ILE A 142 -11.67 -13.19 21.72
C ILE A 142 -10.18 -13.44 21.40
N PRO A 143 -9.58 -14.57 21.85
CA PRO A 143 -8.20 -14.89 21.52
C PRO A 143 -8.06 -15.14 20.01
N ARG A 144 -6.98 -14.62 19.43
CA ARG A 144 -6.69 -14.82 18.00
C ARG A 144 -6.26 -16.25 17.75
N ALA A 145 -6.79 -16.84 16.67
CA ALA A 145 -6.28 -18.10 16.16
C ALA A 145 -4.79 -17.97 15.77
N ILE A 146 -4.07 -19.08 15.87
CA ILE A 146 -2.67 -19.20 15.46
C ILE A 146 -2.64 -20.10 14.24
N ILE A 147 -1.94 -19.68 13.19
CA ILE A 147 -1.64 -20.50 12.02
C ILE A 147 -0.25 -21.07 12.22
N ILE A 148 -0.14 -22.38 12.17
CA ILE A 148 1.11 -23.12 12.33
C ILE A 148 1.34 -23.91 11.04
N ARG A 149 2.54 -23.82 10.49
CA ARG A 149 3.00 -24.67 9.40
C ARG A 149 4.07 -25.61 9.94
N LEU A 150 3.83 -26.89 9.76
CA LEU A 150 4.81 -27.92 10.04
C LEU A 150 5.62 -28.21 8.77
N ASP A 151 6.90 -28.55 8.93
CA ASP A 151 7.79 -28.90 7.82
C ASP A 151 7.31 -30.17 7.11
N TYR A 152 6.82 -31.15 7.89
CA TYR A 152 6.44 -32.46 7.40
C TYR A 152 4.92 -32.67 7.46
N TYR A 153 4.34 -33.02 6.31
CA TYR A 153 2.92 -33.37 6.20
C TYR A 153 2.53 -34.58 7.05
N SER A 154 3.43 -35.54 7.21
CA SER A 154 3.21 -36.72 8.06
C SER A 154 2.98 -36.33 9.53
N SER A 155 3.73 -35.34 10.02
CA SER A 155 3.61 -34.83 11.38
C SER A 155 2.29 -34.08 11.57
N GLU A 156 1.88 -33.30 10.57
CA GLU A 156 0.56 -32.65 10.56
C GLU A 156 -0.59 -33.65 10.63
N GLU A 157 -0.57 -34.70 9.79
CA GLU A 157 -1.61 -35.73 9.83
C GLU A 157 -1.60 -36.51 11.14
N ALA A 158 -0.43 -36.80 11.71
CA ALA A 158 -0.31 -37.49 12.98
C ALA A 158 -0.94 -36.67 14.12
N VAL A 159 -0.62 -35.38 14.21
CA VAL A 159 -1.17 -34.44 15.21
C VAL A 159 -2.69 -34.31 15.05
N LEU A 160 -3.19 -34.07 13.84
CA LEU A 160 -4.62 -33.93 13.58
C LEU A 160 -5.38 -35.24 13.87
N THR A 161 -4.77 -36.38 13.58
CA THR A 161 -5.37 -37.69 13.87
C THR A 161 -5.38 -37.97 15.38
N ALA A 162 -4.30 -37.62 16.08
CA ALA A 162 -4.23 -37.75 17.54
C ALA A 162 -5.28 -36.87 18.22
N GLN A 163 -5.42 -35.61 17.81
CA GLN A 163 -6.45 -34.71 18.33
C GLN A 163 -7.88 -35.25 18.12
N ARG A 164 -8.18 -35.89 16.99
CA ARG A 164 -9.51 -36.49 16.77
C ARG A 164 -9.80 -37.70 17.68
N LYS A 165 -8.75 -38.39 18.14
CA LYS A 165 -8.86 -39.51 19.09
C LYS A 165 -8.94 -39.01 20.53
N THR A 166 -8.28 -37.89 20.83
CA THR A 166 -8.22 -37.31 22.17
C THR A 166 -9.42 -36.40 22.40
N GLU A 167 -10.35 -36.83 23.25
CA GLU A 167 -11.59 -36.08 23.53
C GLU A 167 -11.36 -34.85 24.43
N VAL A 168 -10.25 -34.84 25.20
CA VAL A 168 -9.93 -33.78 26.17
C VAL A 168 -8.42 -33.51 26.18
N MET A 169 -8.04 -32.32 25.73
CA MET A 169 -6.69 -31.79 25.93
C MET A 169 -6.53 -31.30 27.37
N PRO A 170 -5.38 -31.52 28.02
CA PRO A 170 -5.13 -31.00 29.35
C PRO A 170 -5.06 -29.46 29.30
N ASP A 171 -5.75 -28.85 30.25
CA ASP A 171 -5.68 -27.46 30.66
C ASP A 171 -6.33 -26.36 29.82
N ASN A 172 -6.62 -26.54 28.54
CA ASN A 172 -7.44 -25.57 27.78
C ASN A 172 -8.13 -26.25 26.57
N LYS A 173 -9.36 -25.83 26.24
CA LYS A 173 -10.12 -26.29 25.06
C LYS A 173 -9.51 -25.76 23.76
N ILE A 174 -8.25 -26.07 23.49
CA ILE A 174 -7.59 -25.74 22.24
C ILE A 174 -8.04 -26.78 21.21
N THR A 175 -8.74 -26.30 20.19
CA THR A 175 -9.15 -27.11 19.05
C THR A 175 -8.24 -26.81 17.87
N LEU A 176 -7.52 -27.82 17.39
CA LEU A 176 -6.78 -27.74 16.14
C LEU A 176 -7.70 -28.05 14.96
N TYR A 177 -7.46 -27.39 13.85
CA TYR A 177 -8.16 -27.62 12.58
C TYR A 177 -7.13 -27.60 11.46
N ALA A 178 -7.36 -28.43 10.43
CA ALA A 178 -6.58 -28.33 9.20
C ALA A 178 -6.88 -26.98 8.52
N ASP A 179 -5.87 -26.37 7.90
CA ASP A 179 -6.10 -25.20 7.06
C ASP A 179 -6.81 -25.63 5.77
N LEU A 180 -8.10 -25.28 5.69
CA LEU A 180 -8.95 -25.60 4.56
C LEU A 180 -9.25 -24.40 3.69
N ALA A 181 -8.69 -23.22 3.99
CA ALA A 181 -9.00 -21.95 3.31
C ALA A 181 -9.12 -22.07 1.78
N PRO A 182 -8.19 -22.69 1.03
CA PRO A 182 -8.31 -22.80 -0.43
C PRO A 182 -9.44 -23.73 -0.90
N THR A 183 -9.92 -24.63 -0.05
CA THR A 183 -10.94 -25.64 -0.38
C THR A 183 -12.33 -25.31 0.14
N MET A 184 -12.45 -24.28 0.99
CA MET A 184 -13.71 -23.92 1.66
C MET A 184 -14.83 -23.59 0.68
N ALA A 185 -14.53 -22.86 -0.39
CA ALA A 185 -15.53 -22.51 -1.41
C ALA A 185 -16.17 -23.76 -2.04
N ARG A 186 -15.33 -24.71 -2.49
CA ARG A 186 -15.84 -25.98 -3.05
C ARG A 186 -16.65 -26.77 -2.02
N ARG A 187 -16.19 -26.82 -0.76
CA ARG A 187 -16.92 -27.52 0.30
C ARG A 187 -18.30 -26.92 0.55
N GLN A 188 -18.45 -25.59 0.43
CA GLN A 188 -19.74 -24.91 0.55
C GLN A 188 -20.71 -25.32 -0.57
N ASP A 189 -20.23 -25.47 -1.80
CA ASP A 189 -21.06 -25.88 -2.95
C ASP A 189 -21.72 -27.26 -2.74
N PHE A 190 -21.03 -28.14 -2.02
CA PHE A 190 -21.46 -29.52 -1.75
C PHE A 190 -22.20 -29.69 -0.41
N VAL A 191 -22.46 -28.61 0.36
CA VAL A 191 -23.13 -28.70 1.67
C VAL A 191 -24.46 -29.46 1.55
N ASN A 192 -25.29 -29.12 0.57
CA ASN A 192 -26.58 -29.77 0.36
C ASN A 192 -26.44 -31.28 0.10
N ILE A 193 -25.45 -31.66 -0.71
CA ILE A 193 -25.16 -33.07 -1.00
C ILE A 193 -24.72 -33.80 0.27
N THR A 194 -23.84 -33.20 1.09
CA THR A 194 -23.42 -33.83 2.35
C THR A 194 -24.54 -33.98 3.37
N ILE A 195 -25.51 -33.05 3.40
CA ILE A 195 -26.72 -33.17 4.22
C ILE A 195 -27.56 -34.37 3.74
N CYS A 196 -27.78 -34.50 2.43
CA CYS A 196 -28.49 -35.64 1.86
C CYS A 196 -27.79 -36.98 2.17
N LEU A 197 -26.47 -37.06 2.00
CA LEU A 197 -25.70 -38.27 2.30
C LEU A 197 -25.83 -38.66 3.78
N ARG A 198 -25.72 -37.68 4.69
CA ARG A 198 -25.88 -37.89 6.13
C ARG A 198 -27.29 -38.34 6.49
N TYR A 199 -28.32 -37.72 5.92
CA TYR A 199 -29.72 -38.10 6.14
C TYR A 199 -29.99 -39.54 5.71
N ASN A 200 -29.43 -39.96 4.57
CA ASN A 200 -29.57 -41.32 4.04
C ASN A 200 -28.59 -42.33 4.67
N LYS A 201 -27.82 -41.94 5.69
CA LYS A 201 -26.80 -42.78 6.36
C LYS A 201 -25.77 -43.37 5.39
N ILE A 202 -25.48 -42.67 4.30
CA ILE A 202 -24.44 -43.07 3.36
C ILE A 202 -23.10 -42.57 3.91
N PRO A 203 -22.13 -43.47 4.20
CA PRO A 203 -20.83 -43.06 4.70
C PRO A 203 -20.08 -42.27 3.63
N TYR A 204 -19.52 -41.13 4.00
CA TYR A 204 -18.72 -40.30 3.10
C TYR A 204 -17.52 -39.71 3.85
N ARG A 205 -16.46 -39.37 3.10
CA ARG A 205 -15.27 -38.71 3.63
C ARG A 205 -14.85 -37.59 2.69
N TRP A 206 -14.48 -36.45 3.27
CA TRP A 206 -13.82 -35.37 2.55
C TRP A 206 -12.35 -35.74 2.29
N GLY A 207 -12.00 -35.95 1.03
CA GLY A 207 -10.60 -36.01 0.61
C GLY A 207 -9.98 -34.62 0.55
N PHE A 208 -8.66 -34.53 0.67
CA PHE A 208 -7.93 -33.33 0.24
C PHE A 208 -7.91 -33.31 -1.29
N PRO A 209 -8.14 -32.15 -1.94
CA PRO A 209 -7.98 -32.06 -3.38
C PRO A 209 -6.52 -32.32 -3.75
N THR A 210 -6.30 -33.32 -4.60
CA THR A 210 -5.02 -33.56 -5.29
C THR A 210 -4.82 -32.60 -6.44
#